data_AF-A0A352AZL3-F1
#
_entry.id   AF-A0A352AZL3-F1
#
_cell.length_a   1.000
_cell.length_b   1.000
_cell.length_c   1.000
_cell.angle_alpha   90.00
_cell.angle_beta   90.00
_cell.angle_gamma   90.00
#
_symmetry.space_group_name_H-M   'P 1'
#
loop_
_entity.id
_entity.type
_entity.pdbx_description
1 polymer ?
#
loop_
_entity_poly.entity_id
_entity_poly.type
_entity_poly.pdbx_seq_one_letter_code
_entity_poly.pdbx_strand_id
1 'polypeptide(L)' 'MSRGQRFLLRAIGVVIVASVGLLIYYNLSPNYVDENGWLIEEFWALGLASFGIVGSLLSFLALLLWLSVSKFTSRNRKS' A
#
# COMPACT_ATOMS: atom_id res chain seq x y z
N MET A 1 11.25 17.62 -4.02
CA MET A 1 10.59 16.33 -4.30
C MET A 1 10.21 16.31 -5.76
N SER A 2 10.63 15.29 -6.52
CA SER A 2 10.34 15.22 -7.95
C SER A 2 8.85 14.91 -8.21
N ARG A 3 8.38 15.16 -9.44
CA ARG A 3 7.01 14.82 -9.85
C ARG A 3 6.72 13.32 -9.66
N GLY A 4 7.68 12.45 -9.99
CA GLY A 4 7.58 11.00 -9.80
C GLY A 4 7.48 10.58 -8.33
N GLN A 5 8.30 11.17 -7.44
CA GLN A 5 8.23 10.91 -6.00
C GLN A 5 6.87 11.32 -5.41
N ARG A 6 6.32 12.46 -5.86
CA ARG A 6 5.00 12.94 -5.42
C ARG A 6 3.87 12.04 -5.92
N PHE A 7 3.97 11.54 -7.15
CA PHE A 7 3.03 10.57 -7.69
C PHE A 7 3.06 9.26 -6.89
N LEU A 8 4.26 8.72 -6.64
CA LEU A 8 4.41 7.48 -5.86
C LEU A 8 3.84 7.63 -4.45
N LEU A 9 4.09 8.75 -3.76
CA LEU A 9 3.51 9.02 -2.45
C LEU A 9 1.98 9.02 -2.48
N ARG A 10 1.37 9.62 -3.51
CA ARG A 10 -0.10 9.61 -3.68
C ARG A 10 -0.62 8.20 -3.93
N ALA A 11 0.05 7.43 -4.78
CA ALA A 11 -0.33 6.04 -5.06
C ALA A 11 -0.29 5.19 -3.79
N ILE A 12 0.77 5.31 -2.97
CA ILE A 12 0.88 4.66 -1.66
C ILE A 12 -0.32 5.04 -0.77
N GLY A 13 -0.66 6.33 -0.70
CA GLY A 13 -1.82 6.79 0.06
C GLY A 13 -3.15 6.17 -0.39
N VAL A 14 -3.39 6.10 -1.71
CA VAL A 14 -4.59 5.47 -2.27
C VAL A 14 -4.65 3.98 -1.91
N VAL A 15 -3.53 3.26 -2.04
CA VAL A 15 -3.45 1.83 -1.70
C VAL A 15 -3.74 1.61 -0.22
N ILE A 16 -3.20 2.44 0.67
CA ILE A 16 -3.48 2.33 2.12
C ILE A 16 -4.97 2.53 2.39
N VAL A 17 -5.59 3.56 1.81
CA VAL A 17 -7.02 3.83 1.99
C VAL A 17 -7.87 2.67 1.49
N ALA A 18 -7.54 2.12 0.31
CA ALA A 18 -8.22 0.95 -0.23
C ALA A 18 -8.06 -0.28 0.67
N SER A 19 -6.85 -0.55 1.16
CA SER A 19 -6.59 -1.66 2.10
C SER A 19 -7.39 -1.52 3.39
N VAL A 20 -7.47 -0.31 3.96
CA VAL A 20 -8.28 -0.06 5.16
C VAL A 20 -9.77 -0.29 4.87
N GLY A 21 -10.25 0.17 3.71
CA GLY A 21 -11.62 -0.10 3.26
C GLY A 21 -11.93 -1.59 3.16
N LEU A 22 -11.00 -2.38 2.60
CA LEU A 22 -11.12 -3.84 2.52
C LEU A 22 -11.10 -4.52 3.89
N LEU A 23 -10.32 -4.02 4.86
CA LEU A 23 -10.34 -4.55 6.23
C LEU A 23 -11.67 -4.28 6.93
N ILE A 24 -12.24 -3.08 6.73
CA ILE A 24 -13.57 -2.75 7.28
C ILE A 24 -14.62 -3.66 6.64
N TYR A 25 -14.58 -3.82 5.31
CA TYR A 25 -15.47 -4.73 4.60
C TYR A 25 -15.38 -6.17 5.12
N TYR A 26 -14.16 -6.67 5.31
CA TYR A 26 -13.93 -7.98 5.91
C TYR A 26 -14.55 -8.11 7.30
N ASN A 27 -14.35 -7.13 8.19
CA ASN A 27 -14.86 -7.19 9.57
C ASN A 27 -16.39 -7.06 9.67
N LEU A 28 -17.04 -6.46 8.67
CA LEU A 28 -18.50 -6.36 8.62
C LEU A 28 -19.15 -7.62 8.04
N SER A 29 -18.37 -8.55 7.50
CA SER A 29 -18.92 -9.78 6.91
C SER A 29 -19.28 -10.81 7.99
N PRO A 30 -20.50 -11.36 7.97
CA PRO A 30 -20.92 -12.39 8.91
C PRO A 30 -20.36 -13.78 8.58
N ASN A 31 -20.01 -14.04 7.31
CA ASN A 31 -19.51 -15.34 6.84
C ASN A 31 -18.30 -15.15 5.93
N TYR A 32 -17.42 -16.15 5.88
CA TYR A 32 -16.19 -16.14 5.08
C TYR A 32 -16.06 -17.35 4.15
N VAL A 33 -17.06 -18.22 4.19
CA VAL A 33 -17.14 -19.45 3.42
C VAL A 33 -18.59 -19.61 2.98
N ASP A 34 -18.79 -19.99 1.72
CA ASP A 34 -20.10 -20.26 1.15
C ASP A 34 -20.68 -21.59 1.68
N GLU A 35 -21.96 -21.83 1.42
CA GLU A 35 -22.68 -23.07 1.78
C GLU A 35 -22.00 -24.36 1.28
N ASN A 36 -21.22 -24.24 0.20
CA ASN A 36 -20.46 -25.32 -0.42
C ASN A 36 -19.02 -25.48 0.12
N GLY A 37 -18.61 -24.67 1.11
CA GLY A 37 -17.26 -24.72 1.68
C GLY A 37 -16.20 -23.89 0.93
N TRP A 38 -16.60 -23.08 -0.06
CA TRP A 38 -15.67 -22.25 -0.84
C TRP A 38 -15.40 -20.90 -0.20
N LEU A 39 -14.18 -20.38 -0.37
CA LEU A 39 -13.80 -19.05 0.09
C LEU A 39 -14.51 -17.98 -0.73
N ILE A 40 -15.25 -17.11 -0.04
CA ILE A 40 -16.01 -16.02 -0.66
C ILE A 40 -15.22 -14.71 -0.66
N GLU A 41 -15.77 -13.68 -1.30
CA GLU A 41 -15.12 -12.41 -1.61
C GLU A 41 -14.53 -11.71 -0.37
N GLU A 42 -15.17 -11.88 0.77
CA GLU A 42 -14.78 -11.27 2.03
C GLU A 42 -13.46 -11.85 2.53
N PHE A 43 -13.24 -13.16 2.37
CA PHE A 43 -11.93 -13.75 2.64
C PHE A 43 -10.84 -13.15 1.74
N TRP A 44 -11.13 -12.96 0.45
CA TRP A 44 -10.20 -12.34 -0.49
C TRP A 44 -9.91 -10.88 -0.15
N ALA A 45 -10.86 -10.16 0.44
CA ALA A 45 -10.65 -8.79 0.92
C ALA A 45 -9.55 -8.72 1.98
N LEU A 46 -9.48 -9.69 2.91
CA LEU A 46 -8.40 -9.77 3.89
C LEU A 46 -7.03 -10.01 3.22
N GLY A 47 -6.99 -10.90 2.22
CA GLY A 47 -5.80 -11.17 1.43
C GLY A 47 -5.30 -9.92 0.70
N LEU A 48 -6.17 -9.28 -0.08
CA LEU A 48 -5.84 -8.04 -0.80
C LEU A 48 -5.45 -6.90 0.14
N ALA A 49 -6.14 -6.75 1.26
CA ALA A 49 -5.81 -5.74 2.26
C ALA A 49 -4.38 -5.95 2.78
N SER A 50 -4.03 -7.19 3.13
CA SER A 50 -2.71 -7.56 3.64
C SER A 50 -1.61 -7.29 2.61
N PHE A 51 -1.79 -7.72 1.36
CA PHE A 51 -0.83 -7.44 0.28
C PHE A 51 -0.71 -5.94 0.00
N GLY A 52 -1.82 -5.19 0.02
CA GLY A 52 -1.80 -3.75 -0.17
C GLY A 52 -1.05 -3.01 0.94
N ILE A 53 -1.23 -3.41 2.20
CA ILE A 53 -0.49 -2.84 3.34
C ILE A 53 1.00 -3.13 3.22
N VAL A 54 1.38 -4.40 3.01
CA VAL A 54 2.79 -4.79 2.88
C VAL A 54 3.45 -4.09 1.68
N GLY A 55 2.79 -4.09 0.52
CA GLY A 55 3.27 -3.42 -0.68
C GLY A 55 3.42 -1.91 -0.50
N SER A 56 2.48 -1.27 0.22
CA SER A 56 2.54 0.15 0.52
C SER A 56 3.73 0.49 1.43
N LEU A 57 4.02 -0.36 2.42
CA LEU A 57 5.15 -0.20 3.33
C LEU A 57 6.49 -0.31 2.59
N LEU A 58 6.65 -1.36 1.76
CA LEU A 58 7.86 -1.54 0.95
C LEU A 58 8.06 -0.37 -0.03
N SER A 59 6.99 0.08 -0.68
CA SER A 59 7.02 1.22 -1.59
C SER A 59 7.38 2.52 -0.87
N PHE A 60 6.90 2.69 0.36
CA PHE A 60 7.24 3.85 1.19
C PHE A 60 8.71 3.85 1.61
N LEU A 61 9.25 2.70 2.02
CA LEU A 61 10.68 2.55 2.32
C LEU A 61 11.54 2.85 1.08
N ALA A 62 11.15 2.33 -0.09
CA ALA A 62 11.82 2.65 -1.35
C ALA A 62 11.77 4.15 -1.69
N LEU A 63 10.63 4.81 -1.44
CA LEU A 63 10.48 6.25 -1.63
C LEU A 63 11.41 7.04 -0.68
N LEU A 64 11.51 6.64 0.59
CA LEU A 64 12.42 7.28 1.55
C LEU A 64 13.89 7.14 1.13
N LEU A 65 14.30 5.95 0.67
CA LEU A 65 15.63 5.73 0.11
C LEU A 65 15.87 6.63 -1.10
N TRP A 66 14.92 6.69 -2.03
CA TRP A 66 15.04 7.56 -3.22
C TRP A 66 15.15 9.04 -2.83
N LEU A 67 14.38 9.50 -1.84
CA LEU A 67 14.46 10.86 -1.32
C LEU A 67 15.83 11.13 -0.69
N SER A 68 16.36 10.20 0.09
CA SER A 68 17.68 10.32 0.72
C SER A 68 18.80 10.41 -0.31
N VAL A 69 18.83 9.49 -1.28
CA VAL A 69 19.82 9.46 -2.37
C VAL A 69 19.74 10.76 -3.20
N SER A 70 18.53 11.17 -3.58
CA SER A 70 18.35 12.40 -4.37
C SER A 70 18.82 13.67 -3.66
N LYS A 71 18.63 13.77 -2.34
CA LYS A 71 19.15 14.89 -1.54
C LYS A 71 20.68 14.87 -1.50
N PHE A 72 21.28 13.71 -1.25
CA PHE A 72 22.73 13.55 -1.17
C PHE A 72 23.43 13.95 -2.48
N THR A 73 22.94 13.45 -3.62
CA THR A 73 23.47 13.82 -4.94
C THR A 73 23.35 15.32 -5.22
N SER A 74 22.24 15.96 -4.84
CA SER A 74 22.08 17.41 -5.06
C SER A 74 23.04 18.26 -4.20
N ARG A 75 23.42 17.74 -3.02
CA ARG A 75 24.34 18.43 -2.09
C ARG A 75 25.79 18.34 -2.57
N ASN A 76 26.23 17.16 -3.04
CA ASN A 76 27.57 16.99 -3.61
C ASN A 76 27.78 17.76 -4.93
N ARG A 77 26.71 18.04 -5.69
CA ARG A 77 26.81 18.81 -6.93
C ARG A 77 26.98 20.33 -6.73
N LYS A 78 26.80 20.81 -5.49
CA LYS A 78 26.93 22.23 -5.10
C LYS A 78 28.23 22.53 -4.33
N SER A 79 29.01 21.50 -3.97
CA SER A 79 30.36 21.61 -3.40
C SER A 79 31.39 21.51 -4.51
#